data_AF-A0A8J7VZ89-F1
#
_entry.id   AF-A0A8J7VZ89-F1
#
_cell.length_a   1.000
_cell.length_b   1.000
_cell.length_c   1.000
_cell.angle_alpha   90.00
_cell.angle_beta   90.00
_cell.angle_gamma   90.00
#
_symmetry.space_group_name_H-M   'P 1'
#
loop_
_entity.id
_entity.type
_entity.pdbx_description
1 polymer ?
#
loop_
_entity_poly.entity_id
_entity_poly.type
_entity_poly.pdbx_seq_one_letter_code
_entity_poly.pdbx_strand_id
1 'polypeptide(L)'
;MDDRHHLRPTPRRRARALTIALLAALTTTTGCQGVTAKTDDGRTIRPDNTVADWPLKFVQHSFGAACYSTYGCHITYAGHLVKDDPDDRLKRSSASLGDKYPKNLGGGWLGIFNFPPPAQVRWRSQDGVAHEAEVDMAAVFPDQLIRHEVPREDVREGVSIGNPEIVLEVNDRTINVWMRSLIPTKSLQKPGNPHSGFRYEPVLVWSRTY
;
A
#
# COMPACT_ATOMS: atom_id res chain seq x y z
N MET A 1 57.26 -29.92 -35.49
CA MET A 1 55.99 -29.68 -34.77
C MET A 1 55.12 -28.91 -35.73
N ASP A 2 54.50 -29.61 -36.68
CA ASP A 2 53.10 -30.09 -36.58
C ASP A 2 52.18 -28.94 -36.17
N ASP A 3 51.15 -28.55 -36.90
CA ASP A 3 50.41 -29.20 -37.98
C ASP A 3 49.41 -28.12 -38.47
N ARG A 4 49.19 -27.93 -39.78
CA ARG A 4 48.01 -27.20 -40.34
C ARG A 4 48.00 -27.21 -41.87
N HIS A 5 47.46 -28.29 -42.41
CA HIS A 5 46.71 -28.33 -43.65
C HIS A 5 45.26 -28.70 -43.22
N HIS A 6 44.12 -28.16 -43.69
CA HIS A 6 43.70 -27.75 -45.03
C HIS A 6 42.48 -26.80 -44.96
N LEU A 7 42.47 -25.81 -45.86
CA LEU A 7 41.43 -25.44 -46.83
C LEU A 7 39.93 -25.49 -46.42
N ARG A 8 39.29 -24.31 -46.52
CA ARG A 8 37.83 -24.14 -46.72
C ARG A 8 37.40 -24.69 -48.10
N PRO A 9 36.13 -25.11 -48.26
CA PRO A 9 35.18 -24.20 -48.94
C PRO A 9 33.73 -24.25 -48.41
N THR A 10 33.06 -23.08 -48.42
CA THR A 10 31.59 -22.90 -48.53
C THR A 10 31.17 -23.03 -50.01
N PRO A 11 29.89 -22.86 -50.42
CA PRO A 11 28.57 -23.06 -49.80
C PRO A 11 27.65 -23.93 -50.71
N ARG A 12 26.43 -24.30 -50.27
CA ARG A 12 25.29 -24.43 -51.21
C ARG A 12 23.91 -24.41 -50.54
N ARG A 13 23.11 -23.47 -51.04
CA ARG A 13 21.66 -23.29 -50.86
C ARG A 13 20.88 -24.56 -51.19
N ARG A 14 19.79 -24.82 -50.47
CA ARG A 14 18.54 -25.36 -51.05
C ARG A 14 17.32 -24.70 -50.42
N ALA A 15 16.65 -23.91 -51.25
CA ALA A 15 15.25 -23.55 -51.12
C ALA A 15 14.38 -24.66 -51.73
N ARG A 16 13.14 -24.80 -51.22
CA ARG A 16 11.89 -25.34 -51.83
C ARG A 16 11.01 -25.87 -50.68
N ALA A 17 9.70 -25.71 -50.64
CA ALA A 17 8.74 -25.06 -51.51
C ALA A 17 7.47 -24.78 -50.67
N LEU A 18 6.71 -23.75 -51.04
CA LEU A 18 5.35 -23.50 -50.55
C LEU A 18 4.44 -24.71 -50.87
N THR A 19 3.58 -25.07 -49.93
CA THR A 19 2.27 -25.64 -50.27
C THR A 19 1.21 -24.94 -49.44
N ILE A 20 0.33 -24.21 -50.12
CA ILE A 20 -0.88 -23.60 -49.58
C ILE A 20 -1.96 -24.70 -49.57
N ALA A 21 -2.61 -24.90 -48.43
CA ALA A 21 -3.90 -25.57 -48.37
C ALA A 21 -4.84 -24.76 -47.48
N LEU A 22 -5.77 -24.04 -48.11
CA LEU A 22 -6.94 -23.46 -47.47
C LEU A 22 -7.91 -24.59 -47.10
N LEU A 23 -8.34 -24.63 -45.85
CA LEU A 23 -9.57 -25.29 -45.42
C LEU A 23 -10.31 -24.34 -44.47
N ALA A 24 -11.49 -23.93 -44.93
CA ALA A 24 -12.41 -23.03 -44.25
C ALA A 24 -13.49 -23.82 -43.48
N ALA A 25 -14.12 -23.10 -42.54
CA ALA A 25 -15.36 -23.42 -41.80
C ALA A 25 -15.18 -24.33 -40.56
N LEU A 26 -15.76 -24.09 -39.39
CA LEU A 26 -16.92 -23.31 -38.95
C LEU A 26 -16.67 -22.70 -37.57
N THR A 27 -17.20 -21.50 -37.35
CA THR A 27 -17.24 -20.79 -36.06
C THR A 27 -18.23 -21.44 -35.09
N THR A 28 -17.76 -21.93 -33.94
CA THR A 28 -18.59 -22.03 -32.74
C THR A 28 -18.04 -21.05 -31.72
N THR A 29 -18.69 -19.89 -31.64
CA THR A 29 -18.50 -18.93 -30.54
C THR A 29 -19.02 -19.57 -29.26
N THR A 30 -18.15 -20.27 -28.54
CA THR A 30 -18.42 -20.58 -27.13
C THR A 30 -18.25 -19.26 -26.39
N GLY A 31 -19.36 -18.54 -26.26
CA GLY A 31 -19.40 -17.34 -25.43
C GLY A 31 -18.98 -17.73 -24.02
N CYS A 32 -17.87 -17.18 -23.55
CA CYS A 32 -17.63 -17.07 -22.12
C CYS A 32 -18.79 -16.24 -21.58
N GLN A 33 -19.84 -16.91 -21.08
CA GLN A 33 -20.80 -16.28 -20.20
C GLN A 33 -19.98 -15.86 -18.98
N GLY A 34 -19.59 -14.59 -18.95
CA GLY A 34 -19.15 -13.95 -17.73
C GLY A 34 -20.28 -14.18 -16.73
N VAL A 35 -20.02 -15.03 -15.74
CA VAL A 35 -20.88 -15.18 -14.58
C VAL A 35 -20.94 -13.80 -13.96
N THR A 36 -22.04 -13.09 -14.18
CA THR A 36 -22.34 -11.87 -13.45
C THR A 36 -22.61 -12.33 -12.03
N ALA A 37 -21.64 -12.11 -11.14
CA ALA A 37 -21.91 -12.18 -9.71
C ALA A 37 -22.98 -11.13 -9.41
N LYS A 38 -24.24 -11.57 -9.33
CA LYS A 38 -25.34 -10.78 -8.80
C LYS A 38 -25.40 -11.01 -7.29
N THR A 39 -24.77 -10.11 -6.58
CA THR A 39 -25.12 -9.62 -5.24
C THR A 39 -24.44 -8.25 -5.19
N ASP A 40 -25.17 -7.14 -5.18
CA ASP A 40 -25.69 -6.62 -3.92
C ASP A 40 -26.88 -5.67 -4.15
N ASP A 41 -27.74 -5.56 -3.14
CA ASP A 41 -28.99 -4.82 -3.07
C ASP A 41 -28.81 -3.31 -3.36
N GLY A 42 -28.67 -2.89 -4.62
CA GLY A 42 -28.90 -1.52 -5.14
C GLY A 42 -28.27 -0.33 -4.41
N ARG A 43 -27.45 -0.57 -3.38
CA ARG A 43 -26.98 0.40 -2.41
C ARG A 43 -25.60 0.80 -2.88
N THR A 44 -25.52 2.00 -3.42
CA THR A 44 -24.25 2.63 -3.76
C THR A 44 -23.38 2.65 -2.50
N ILE A 45 -22.33 1.83 -2.46
CA ILE A 45 -21.36 1.88 -1.35
C ILE A 45 -20.68 3.24 -1.45
N ARG A 46 -20.94 4.09 -0.46
CA ARG A 46 -20.26 5.38 -0.35
C ARG A 46 -18.81 5.14 0.07
N PRO A 47 -17.81 5.78 -0.57
CA PRO A 47 -16.39 5.57 -0.30
C PRO A 47 -15.90 6.31 0.94
N ASP A 48 -16.81 6.80 1.79
CA ASP A 48 -16.55 7.67 2.92
C ASP A 48 -17.50 7.38 4.09
N ASN A 49 -17.11 7.88 5.28
CA ASN A 49 -17.95 7.86 6.45
C ASN A 49 -18.59 9.24 6.68
N THR A 50 -19.66 9.28 7.46
CA THR A 50 -20.24 10.49 8.05
C THR A 50 -20.48 10.27 9.54
N VAL A 51 -20.92 11.30 10.26
CA VAL A 51 -21.36 11.16 11.66
C VAL A 51 -22.47 10.11 11.80
N ALA A 52 -23.29 9.86 10.78
CA ALA A 52 -24.34 8.84 10.85
C ALA A 52 -23.80 7.40 10.94
N ASP A 53 -22.55 7.16 10.53
CA ASP A 53 -21.98 5.82 10.34
C ASP A 53 -21.20 5.32 11.56
N TRP A 54 -21.47 5.86 12.75
CA TRP A 54 -20.66 5.59 13.95
C TRP A 54 -20.96 4.24 14.61
N PRO A 55 -19.94 3.54 15.17
CA PRO A 55 -18.51 3.91 15.19
C PRO A 55 -17.90 3.88 13.79
N LEU A 56 -16.99 4.82 13.52
CA LEU A 56 -16.39 4.97 12.19
C LEU A 56 -15.58 3.73 11.81
N LYS A 57 -15.79 3.23 10.59
CA LYS A 57 -15.13 2.03 10.09
C LYS A 57 -14.39 2.26 8.78
N PHE A 58 -13.40 1.43 8.51
CA PHE A 58 -12.73 1.43 7.21
C PHE A 58 -13.73 1.05 6.11
N VAL A 59 -13.80 1.86 5.07
CA VAL A 59 -14.40 1.49 3.76
C VAL A 59 -13.27 1.25 2.78
N GLN A 60 -12.35 2.21 2.75
CA GLN A 60 -11.07 2.16 2.06
C GLN A 60 -10.03 2.94 2.89
N HIS A 61 -8.76 2.73 2.59
CA HIS A 61 -7.66 3.50 3.18
C HIS A 61 -6.60 3.87 2.15
N SER A 62 -5.77 4.83 2.53
CA SER A 62 -4.46 5.01 1.90
C SER A 62 -3.36 4.32 2.72
N PHE A 63 -2.26 3.98 2.05
CA PHE A 63 -1.12 3.34 2.66
C PHE A 63 0.19 4.06 2.30
N GLY A 64 1.09 4.12 3.27
CA GLY A 64 2.45 4.60 3.10
C GLY A 64 3.43 3.81 3.95
N ALA A 65 4.70 4.09 3.73
CA ALA A 65 5.77 3.49 4.51
C ALA A 65 6.91 4.47 4.76
N ALA A 66 7.54 4.32 5.92
CA ALA A 66 8.74 5.07 6.29
C ALA A 66 9.77 4.12 6.91
N CYS A 67 11.05 4.35 6.65
CA CYS A 67 12.13 3.57 7.23
C CYS A 67 13.18 4.50 7.83
N TYR A 68 13.53 4.27 9.08
CA TYR A 68 14.50 5.03 9.87
C TYR A 68 15.49 4.10 10.54
N SER A 69 16.74 4.55 10.68
CA SER A 69 17.78 3.77 11.37
C SER A 69 17.91 2.33 10.84
N THR A 70 17.74 2.14 9.53
CA THR A 70 17.83 0.83 8.85
C THR A 70 18.79 0.87 7.68
N TYR A 71 19.37 -0.29 7.34
CA TYR A 71 19.98 -0.54 6.03
C TYR A 71 19.04 -1.44 5.24
N GLY A 72 18.71 -1.05 4.01
CA GLY A 72 17.73 -1.81 3.23
C GLY A 72 16.35 -1.72 3.86
N CYS A 73 15.33 -1.42 3.06
CA CYS A 73 13.96 -1.49 3.57
C CYS A 73 13.00 -1.71 2.40
N HIS A 74 12.46 -2.91 2.34
CA HIS A 74 11.57 -3.36 1.28
C HIS A 74 10.22 -3.67 1.89
N ILE A 75 9.21 -2.90 1.49
CA ILE A 75 7.86 -3.02 2.01
C ILE A 75 6.92 -3.20 0.82
N THR A 76 6.21 -4.32 0.80
CA THR A 76 5.12 -4.54 -0.14
C THR A 76 3.80 -4.66 0.59
N TYR A 77 2.74 -4.14 0.00
CA TYR A 77 1.39 -4.27 0.53
C TYR A 77 0.38 -4.15 -0.60
N ALA A 78 -0.69 -4.96 -0.56
CA ALA A 78 -1.71 -5.00 -1.61
C ALA A 78 -1.14 -5.26 -3.03
N GLY A 79 -0.03 -5.99 -3.15
CA GLY A 79 0.66 -6.24 -4.42
C GLY A 79 1.50 -5.07 -4.94
N HIS A 80 1.60 -3.96 -4.19
CA HIS A 80 2.42 -2.80 -4.53
C HIS A 80 3.71 -2.76 -3.72
N LEU A 81 4.82 -2.42 -4.38
CA LEU A 81 6.08 -2.06 -3.72
C LEU A 81 5.95 -0.62 -3.19
N VAL A 82 5.76 -0.49 -1.89
CA VAL A 82 5.53 0.79 -1.20
C VAL A 82 6.86 1.47 -0.86
N LYS A 83 7.87 0.68 -0.52
CA LYS A 83 9.21 1.16 -0.17
C LYS A 83 10.27 0.22 -0.72
N ASP A 84 11.32 0.81 -1.26
CA ASP A 84 12.49 0.12 -1.79
C ASP A 84 13.75 0.96 -1.51
N ASP A 85 14.27 0.80 -0.30
CA ASP A 85 15.45 1.51 0.16
C ASP A 85 16.72 0.67 -0.06
N PRO A 86 17.81 1.25 -0.61
CA PRO A 86 19.05 0.53 -0.81
C PRO A 86 19.74 0.16 0.51
N ASP A 87 20.60 -0.84 0.41
CA ASP A 87 21.24 -1.50 1.55
C ASP A 87 22.66 -0.96 1.88
N ASP A 88 23.15 -0.02 1.08
CA ASP A 88 24.51 0.52 1.14
C ASP A 88 24.69 1.68 2.14
N ARG A 89 23.58 2.27 2.60
CA ARG A 89 23.59 3.44 3.50
C ARG A 89 22.53 3.34 4.58
N LEU A 90 22.93 3.68 5.80
CA LEU A 90 22.03 3.80 6.93
C LEU A 90 21.03 4.92 6.66
N LYS A 91 19.73 4.63 6.81
CA LYS A 91 18.68 5.65 6.78
C LYS A 91 18.79 6.54 8.01
N ARG A 92 18.43 7.81 7.84
CA ARG A 92 18.38 8.78 8.94
C ARG A 92 17.57 8.23 10.12
N SER A 93 17.95 8.58 11.34
CA SER A 93 17.13 8.28 12.51
C SER A 93 15.86 9.13 12.52
N SER A 94 14.73 8.60 13.01
CA SER A 94 13.52 9.39 13.22
C SER A 94 13.75 10.53 14.22
N ALA A 95 14.62 10.33 15.22
CA ALA A 95 14.96 11.35 16.21
C ALA A 95 15.54 12.62 15.58
N SER A 96 16.24 12.49 14.44
CA SER A 96 16.79 13.63 13.69
C SER A 96 15.72 14.56 13.09
N LEU A 97 14.43 14.19 13.14
CA LEU A 97 13.32 15.00 12.66
C LEU A 97 12.78 15.96 13.73
N GLY A 98 13.11 15.74 15.02
CA GLY A 98 12.58 16.52 16.14
C GLY A 98 11.05 16.57 16.12
N ASP A 99 10.49 17.76 16.35
CA ASP A 99 9.04 18.02 16.44
C ASP A 99 8.24 17.69 15.17
N LYS A 100 8.93 17.44 14.04
CA LYS A 100 8.27 17.00 12.81
C LYS A 100 7.82 15.54 12.90
N TYR A 101 8.47 14.72 13.72
CA TYR A 101 8.07 13.33 13.92
C TYR A 101 7.01 13.23 15.03
N PRO A 102 5.95 12.40 14.88
CA PRO A 102 5.60 11.55 13.73
C PRO A 102 4.72 12.23 12.66
N LYS A 103 4.50 13.55 12.75
CA LYS A 103 3.62 14.31 11.84
C LYS A 103 4.09 14.28 10.37
N ASN A 104 5.36 14.01 10.13
CA ASN A 104 5.95 13.89 8.80
C ASN A 104 5.61 12.58 8.09
N LEU A 105 5.05 11.59 8.79
CA LEU A 105 4.60 10.34 8.17
C LEU A 105 3.46 10.63 7.18
N GLY A 106 3.26 9.78 6.19
CA GLY A 106 2.37 10.05 5.06
C GLY A 106 2.05 8.80 4.25
N GLY A 107 0.80 8.63 3.84
CA GLY A 107 0.31 7.60 2.93
C GLY A 107 0.04 8.18 1.54
N GLY A 108 0.71 7.64 0.53
CA GLY A 108 0.59 8.10 -0.86
C GLY A 108 -0.20 7.17 -1.77
N TRP A 109 -0.35 5.89 -1.39
CA TRP A 109 -1.09 4.91 -2.17
C TRP A 109 -2.55 4.88 -1.75
N LEU A 110 -3.48 5.26 -2.64
CA LEU A 110 -4.87 5.60 -2.28
C LEU A 110 -5.86 4.49 -2.67
N GLY A 111 -7.03 4.47 -2.03
CA GLY A 111 -8.19 3.71 -2.50
C GLY A 111 -8.07 2.20 -2.32
N ILE A 112 -7.36 1.75 -1.29
CA ILE A 112 -7.24 0.33 -0.96
C ILE A 112 -8.50 -0.07 -0.19
N PHE A 113 -9.29 -0.98 -0.77
CA PHE A 113 -10.50 -1.49 -0.12
C PHE A 113 -10.18 -2.61 0.88
N ASN A 114 -10.96 -2.68 1.98
CA ASN A 114 -10.82 -3.67 3.04
C ASN A 114 -9.38 -3.76 3.58
N PHE A 115 -8.93 -4.95 3.98
CA PHE A 115 -7.54 -5.24 4.29
C PHE A 115 -7.04 -6.38 3.39
N PRO A 116 -6.19 -6.09 2.40
CA PRO A 116 -5.47 -7.09 1.61
C PRO A 116 -4.59 -8.00 2.47
N PRO A 117 -3.96 -9.04 1.87
CA PRO A 117 -2.98 -9.86 2.57
C PRO A 117 -1.90 -9.03 3.29
N PRO A 118 -1.28 -9.58 4.35
CA PRO A 118 -0.33 -8.87 5.20
C PRO A 118 0.75 -8.11 4.41
N ALA A 119 1.15 -6.95 4.94
CA ALA A 119 2.30 -6.24 4.43
C ALA A 119 3.56 -7.06 4.70
N GLN A 120 4.39 -7.25 3.67
CA GLN A 120 5.66 -7.97 3.79
C GLN A 120 6.78 -6.96 3.96
N VAL A 121 7.60 -7.15 4.99
CA VAL A 121 8.64 -6.20 5.42
C VAL A 121 9.97 -6.93 5.53
N ARG A 122 11.00 -6.43 4.83
CA ARG A 122 12.38 -6.92 4.96
C ARG A 122 13.34 -5.76 5.11
N TRP A 123 14.21 -5.82 6.10
CA TRP A 123 15.16 -4.75 6.42
C TRP A 123 16.36 -5.29 7.20
N ARG A 124 17.38 -4.44 7.39
CA ARG A 124 18.42 -4.66 8.40
C ARG A 124 18.39 -3.53 9.43
N SER A 125 18.47 -3.88 10.70
CA SER A 125 18.55 -2.91 11.79
C SER A 125 19.86 -2.10 11.72
N GLN A 126 19.97 -1.06 12.55
CA GLN A 126 21.12 -0.15 12.59
C GLN A 126 22.43 -0.88 12.87
N ASP A 127 22.38 -2.00 13.60
CA ASP A 127 23.51 -2.89 13.89
C ASP A 127 23.79 -3.93 12.78
N GLY A 128 23.03 -3.91 11.69
CA GLY A 128 23.20 -4.74 10.51
C GLY A 128 22.51 -6.11 10.56
N VAL A 129 21.79 -6.44 11.64
CA VAL A 129 21.02 -7.70 11.74
C VAL A 129 19.86 -7.69 10.75
N ALA A 130 19.70 -8.77 9.99
CA ALA A 130 18.61 -8.91 9.01
C ALA A 130 17.31 -9.37 9.68
N HIS A 131 16.20 -8.78 9.23
CA HIS A 131 14.85 -9.04 9.73
C HIS A 131 13.87 -9.22 8.57
N GLU A 132 12.87 -10.05 8.83
CA GLU A 132 11.69 -10.22 7.97
C GLU A 132 10.46 -10.34 8.86
N ALA A 133 9.37 -9.69 8.46
CA ALA A 133 8.11 -9.73 9.18
C ALA A 133 6.92 -9.55 8.23
N GLU A 134 5.78 -10.11 8.65
CA GLU A 134 4.48 -9.84 8.07
C GLU A 134 3.63 -9.03 9.06
N VAL A 135 2.94 -8.02 8.57
CA VAL A 135 2.03 -7.19 9.38
C VAL A 135 0.64 -7.23 8.78
N ASP A 136 -0.27 -7.93 9.47
CA ASP A 136 -1.68 -8.04 9.08
C ASP A 136 -2.48 -6.82 9.57
N MET A 137 -2.91 -5.96 8.65
CA MET A 137 -3.72 -4.79 8.98
C MET A 137 -5.10 -5.16 9.53
N ALA A 138 -5.66 -6.32 9.16
CA ALA A 138 -6.91 -6.79 9.75
C ALA A 138 -6.76 -7.14 11.23
N ALA A 139 -5.61 -7.69 11.62
CA ALA A 139 -5.29 -7.95 13.02
C ALA A 139 -4.97 -6.67 13.81
N VAL A 140 -4.32 -5.69 13.17
CA VAL A 140 -4.01 -4.38 13.78
C VAL A 140 -5.28 -3.56 14.04
N PHE A 141 -6.27 -3.65 13.14
CA PHE A 141 -7.54 -2.93 13.24
C PHE A 141 -8.71 -3.91 13.43
N PRO A 142 -8.87 -4.49 14.63
CA PRO A 142 -10.01 -5.36 14.90
C PRO A 142 -11.31 -4.58 14.67
N ASP A 143 -12.30 -5.28 14.09
CA ASP A 143 -13.60 -4.75 13.68
C ASP A 143 -13.54 -3.61 12.65
N GLN A 144 -12.38 -3.42 12.00
CA GLN A 144 -12.13 -2.36 11.03
C GLN A 144 -12.46 -0.96 11.58
N LEU A 145 -12.14 -0.71 12.85
CA LEU A 145 -12.44 0.56 13.50
C LEU A 145 -11.37 1.63 13.22
N ILE A 146 -11.80 2.82 12.81
CA ILE A 146 -10.93 3.99 12.69
C ILE A 146 -10.61 4.51 14.10
N ARG A 147 -9.32 4.67 14.41
CA ARG A 147 -8.82 5.14 15.72
C ARG A 147 -8.61 6.66 15.78
N HIS A 148 -9.40 7.38 16.57
CA HIS A 148 -9.20 8.82 16.77
C HIS A 148 -9.71 9.24 18.15
N GLU A 149 -9.35 10.45 18.57
CA GLU A 149 -9.71 10.99 19.89
C GLU A 149 -10.86 12.01 19.85
N VAL A 150 -11.36 12.36 18.66
CA VAL A 150 -12.45 13.35 18.51
C VAL A 150 -13.77 12.80 19.08
N PRO A 151 -14.40 13.46 20.06
CA PRO A 151 -15.73 13.11 20.54
C PRO A 151 -16.77 13.21 19.43
N ARG A 152 -17.76 12.31 19.43
CA ARG A 152 -18.80 12.24 18.39
C ARG A 152 -19.54 13.57 18.24
N GLU A 153 -19.88 14.17 19.37
CA GLU A 153 -20.61 15.43 19.49
C GLU A 153 -19.87 16.62 18.88
N ASP A 154 -18.54 16.54 18.79
CA ASP A 154 -17.68 17.58 18.24
C ASP A 154 -17.45 17.43 16.72
N VAL A 155 -17.83 16.30 16.13
CA VAL A 155 -17.69 16.06 14.68
C VAL A 155 -18.76 16.83 13.92
N ARG A 156 -18.36 17.51 12.85
CA ARG A 156 -19.29 18.28 12.00
C ARG A 156 -20.24 17.33 11.26
N GLU A 157 -21.53 17.58 11.37
CA GLU A 157 -22.58 16.81 10.71
C GLU A 157 -22.74 17.22 9.23
N GLY A 158 -23.32 16.33 8.42
CA GLY A 158 -23.61 16.60 6.99
C GLY A 158 -22.39 16.69 6.08
N VAL A 159 -21.20 16.30 6.55
CA VAL A 159 -19.97 16.28 5.76
C VAL A 159 -19.30 14.91 5.77
N SER A 160 -18.54 14.66 4.71
CA SER A 160 -17.67 13.49 4.57
C SER A 160 -16.55 13.51 5.61
N ILE A 161 -16.27 12.35 6.20
CA ILE A 161 -15.11 12.08 7.03
C ILE A 161 -14.07 11.38 6.16
N GLY A 162 -12.85 11.91 6.17
CA GLY A 162 -11.79 11.47 5.27
C GLY A 162 -11.38 10.03 5.53
N ASN A 163 -11.09 9.32 4.44
CA ASN A 163 -10.58 7.96 4.54
C ASN A 163 -9.30 7.91 5.39
N PRO A 164 -9.15 6.89 6.24
CA PRO A 164 -7.97 6.74 7.06
C PRO A 164 -6.73 6.50 6.20
N GLU A 165 -5.62 7.02 6.67
CA GLU A 165 -4.29 6.84 6.13
C GLU A 165 -3.49 5.97 7.11
N ILE A 166 -3.01 4.82 6.63
CA ILE A 166 -2.16 3.90 7.38
C ILE A 166 -0.71 4.11 6.95
N VAL A 167 0.21 4.20 7.91
CA VAL A 167 1.65 4.23 7.63
C VAL A 167 2.34 3.14 8.41
N LEU A 168 2.99 2.21 7.69
CA LEU A 168 3.89 1.22 8.28
C LEU A 168 5.29 1.82 8.36
N GLU A 169 5.76 2.05 9.58
CA GLU A 169 7.10 2.55 9.86
C GLU A 169 7.99 1.40 10.33
N VAL A 170 9.17 1.27 9.73
CA VAL A 170 10.28 0.47 10.29
C VAL A 170 11.29 1.43 10.90
N ASN A 171 11.54 1.31 12.20
CA ASN A 171 12.43 2.17 12.95
C ASN A 171 13.41 1.32 13.74
N ASP A 172 14.61 1.13 13.17
CA ASP A 172 15.61 0.18 13.63
C ASP A 172 15.06 -1.25 13.77
N ARG A 173 14.81 -1.73 15.00
CA ARG A 173 14.25 -3.06 15.29
C ARG A 173 12.75 -3.06 15.52
N THR A 174 12.10 -1.91 15.44
CA THR A 174 10.68 -1.77 15.75
C THR A 174 9.89 -1.49 14.50
N ILE A 175 8.79 -2.23 14.28
CA ILE A 175 7.77 -1.84 13.33
C ILE A 175 6.63 -1.14 14.10
N ASN A 176 6.25 0.03 13.64
CA ASN A 176 5.08 0.76 14.10
C ASN A 176 4.04 0.85 12.98
N VAL A 177 2.76 0.74 13.34
CA VAL A 177 1.66 1.14 12.45
C VAL A 177 1.03 2.39 13.02
N TRP A 178 1.08 3.45 12.23
CA TRP A 178 0.44 4.72 12.50
C TRP A 178 -0.82 4.85 11.66
N MET A 179 -1.82 5.53 12.22
CA MET A 179 -3.04 5.87 11.51
C MET A 179 -3.35 7.35 11.67
N ARG A 180 -3.89 7.99 10.65
CA ARG A 180 -4.55 9.29 10.78
C ARG A 180 -5.82 9.33 9.93
N SER A 181 -6.78 10.13 10.31
CA SER A 181 -8.01 10.34 9.53
C SER A 181 -8.43 11.78 9.69
N LEU A 182 -8.90 12.40 8.61
CA LEU A 182 -9.36 13.77 8.64
C LEU A 182 -10.77 13.76 9.22
N ILE A 183 -10.88 14.15 10.49
CA ILE A 183 -12.14 14.25 11.21
C ILE A 183 -12.57 15.72 11.25
N PRO A 184 -13.59 16.14 10.47
CA PRO A 184 -14.07 17.52 10.48
C PRO A 184 -14.70 17.85 11.84
N THR A 185 -14.35 18.99 12.41
CA THR A 185 -14.86 19.42 13.73
C THR A 185 -15.84 20.58 13.60
N LYS A 186 -16.78 20.70 14.54
CA LYS A 186 -17.71 21.83 14.64
C LYS A 186 -16.98 23.14 14.94
N SER A 187 -15.93 23.08 15.75
CA SER A 187 -15.09 24.23 16.15
C SER A 187 -13.76 24.27 15.38
N LEU A 188 -13.19 25.47 15.24
CA LEU A 188 -11.84 25.66 14.70
C LEU A 188 -10.78 25.20 15.71
N GLN A 189 -9.77 24.44 15.26
CA GLN A 189 -8.64 24.03 16.10
C GLN A 189 -7.62 25.16 16.31
N LYS A 190 -7.61 26.17 15.42
CA LYS A 190 -6.79 27.37 15.52
C LYS A 190 -7.69 28.59 15.38
N PRO A 191 -7.91 29.39 16.44
CA PRO A 191 -8.74 30.59 16.38
C PRO A 191 -8.33 31.51 15.22
N GLY A 192 -9.31 31.96 14.44
CA GLY A 192 -9.08 32.85 13.28
C GLY A 192 -8.58 32.16 12.02
N ASN A 193 -8.24 30.86 12.05
CA ASN A 193 -7.87 30.11 10.85
C ASN A 193 -9.06 29.28 10.33
N PRO A 194 -9.73 29.69 9.24
CA PRO A 194 -10.90 28.98 8.71
C PRO A 194 -10.58 27.58 8.17
N HIS A 195 -9.31 27.27 7.89
CA HIS A 195 -8.84 25.96 7.43
C HIS A 195 -8.47 25.02 8.58
N SER A 196 -8.83 25.35 9.82
CA SER A 196 -8.50 24.52 10.99
C SER A 196 -9.71 23.76 11.56
N GLY A 197 -10.83 23.67 10.83
CA GLY A 197 -12.03 22.95 11.27
C GLY A 197 -11.94 21.42 11.15
N PHE A 198 -10.81 20.82 11.53
CA PHE A 198 -10.61 19.37 11.53
C PHE A 198 -9.47 18.93 12.45
N ARG A 199 -9.45 17.64 12.79
CA ARG A 199 -8.30 16.93 13.41
C ARG A 199 -7.69 15.96 12.41
N TYR A 200 -6.37 15.84 12.43
CA TYR A 200 -5.61 15.00 11.48
C TYR A 200 -4.29 14.48 12.07
N GLU A 201 -4.20 14.43 13.39
CA GLU A 201 -3.00 13.97 14.07
C GLU A 201 -2.78 12.46 13.89
N PRO A 202 -1.53 12.00 13.72
CA PRO A 202 -1.21 10.58 13.71
C PRO A 202 -1.40 9.96 15.10
N VAL A 203 -1.97 8.76 15.11
CA VAL A 203 -2.17 7.90 16.28
C VAL A 203 -1.35 6.63 16.07
N LEU A 204 -0.55 6.24 17.07
CA LEU A 204 0.13 4.93 17.07
C LEU A 204 -0.90 3.87 17.42
N VAL A 205 -1.16 2.93 16.51
CA VAL A 205 -2.18 1.90 16.71
C VAL A 205 -1.60 0.53 17.04
N TRP A 206 -0.34 0.29 16.64
CA TRP A 206 0.36 -0.97 16.90
C TRP A 206 1.87 -0.76 16.85
N SER A 207 2.60 -1.52 17.67
CA SER A 207 4.06 -1.51 17.72
C SER A 207 4.61 -2.88 18.12
N ARG A 208 5.71 -3.30 17.51
CA ARG A 208 6.44 -4.52 17.87
C ARG A 208 7.94 -4.40 17.58
N THR A 209 8.75 -4.84 18.52
CA THR A 209 10.21 -4.91 18.39
C THR A 209 10.68 -6.34 18.12
N TYR A 210 11.74 -6.48 17.33
CA TYR A 210 12.35 -7.74 16.86
C TYR A 210 13.81 -7.91 17.32
#